data_AF-A0A924KH53-F1
#
_entry.id   AF-A0A924KH53-F1
#
_cell.length_a   1.000
_cell.length_b   1.000
_cell.length_c   1.000
_cell.angle_alpha   90.00
_cell.angle_beta   90.00
_cell.angle_gamma   90.00
#
_symmetry.space_group_name_H-M   'P 1'
#
loop_
_entity.id
_entity.type
_entity.pdbx_description
1 polymer ?
#
loop_
_entity_poly.entity_id
_entity_poly.type
_entity_poly.pdbx_seq_one_letter_code
_entity_poly.pdbx_strand_id
1 'polypeptide(L)'
;MNSSYLRRSFKPFGPVERINNAGAATFFVASLLSLAASGQSIVVASTTSTEQSGLFTTLLPAFKKASGLDVKVVALGTGQAIDMGRRGDADVLFVHDKLAEEKVVEEGFAVKRYEVMYNDFVLIGPKADPLKARGNDIVEALKKVAAGNGDFVSRGDKSGTHAAELRFWRLAGVDDNAVGSLGTGYKACGCGMGPALNIASSTGSYVLADRGTWLNFKNRGDLTVLV
;
A
#
# COMPACT_ATOMS: atom_id res chain seq x y z
N MET A 1 65.50 78.55 9.31
CA MET A 1 64.19 78.65 8.62
C MET A 1 63.83 77.27 8.08
N ASN A 2 62.56 76.88 8.21
CA ASN A 2 61.90 75.56 7.94
C ASN A 2 62.24 74.43 8.96
N SER A 3 61.38 74.01 9.90
CA SER A 3 59.93 73.67 9.97
C SER A 3 59.60 72.23 9.55
N SER A 4 59.20 71.39 10.52
CA SER A 4 58.13 70.37 10.44
C SER A 4 58.16 69.47 11.71
N TYR A 5 57.38 69.78 12.75
CA TYR A 5 56.02 69.29 13.05
C TYR A 5 55.91 67.80 13.42
N LEU A 6 55.80 67.52 14.73
CA LEU A 6 55.15 66.34 15.31
C LEU A 6 54.56 66.72 16.69
N ARG A 7 53.26 67.04 16.75
CA ARG A 7 52.49 67.00 18.01
C ARG A 7 51.34 66.03 17.82
N ARG A 8 51.38 64.92 18.57
CA ARG A 8 50.30 63.93 18.66
C ARG A 8 49.09 64.56 19.37
N SER A 9 47.92 64.46 18.76
CA SER A 9 46.63 64.81 19.35
C SER A 9 45.95 63.54 19.83
N PHE A 10 45.64 63.47 21.14
CA PHE A 10 44.74 62.48 21.72
C PHE A 10 43.29 62.93 21.49
N LYS A 11 42.43 62.03 20.98
CA LYS A 11 40.97 62.19 20.99
C LYS A 11 40.38 61.30 22.10
N PRO A 12 39.39 61.78 22.88
CA PRO A 12 38.70 60.96 23.87
C PRO A 12 37.65 60.07 23.20
N PHE A 13 37.46 58.87 23.73
CA PHE A 13 36.38 57.96 23.36
C PHE A 13 35.05 58.47 23.94
N GLY A 14 34.07 58.75 23.06
CA GLY A 14 32.65 58.85 23.43
C GLY A 14 31.92 57.55 23.13
N PRO A 15 30.82 57.21 23.84
CA PRO A 15 30.09 55.97 23.64
C PRO A 15 29.14 56.10 22.44
N VAL A 16 29.35 55.30 21.39
CA VAL A 16 28.46 55.25 20.22
C VAL A 16 27.71 53.91 20.22
N GLU A 17 26.38 54.03 20.22
CA GLU A 17 25.36 53.09 19.73
C GLU A 17 25.14 51.75 20.47
N ARG A 18 24.23 51.78 21.45
CA ARG A 18 23.37 50.64 21.83
C ARG A 18 21.91 50.92 21.50
N ILE A 19 21.55 51.19 20.25
CA ILE A 19 20.13 51.24 19.87
C ILE A 19 19.99 50.72 18.44
N ASN A 20 19.48 49.49 18.26
CA ASN A 20 18.62 49.02 17.15
C ASN A 20 18.61 47.50 16.87
N ASN A 21 19.34 46.67 17.60
CA ASN A 21 19.34 45.21 17.33
C ASN A 21 18.17 44.43 17.98
N ALA A 22 17.34 45.05 18.83
CA ALA A 22 16.24 44.36 19.50
C ALA A 22 15.01 44.16 18.59
N GLY A 23 14.69 45.14 17.71
CA GLY A 23 13.54 45.05 16.81
C GLY A 23 13.71 44.01 15.70
N ALA A 24 14.91 43.95 15.11
CA ALA A 24 15.22 43.01 14.04
C ALA A 24 15.29 41.55 14.54
N ALA A 25 15.84 41.33 15.74
CA ALA A 25 15.90 39.98 16.34
C ALA A 25 14.50 39.43 16.67
N THR A 26 13.57 40.29 17.11
CA THR A 26 12.21 39.85 17.48
C THR A 26 11.36 39.48 16.25
N PHE A 27 11.54 40.17 15.12
CA PHE A 27 10.86 39.80 13.87
C PHE A 27 11.41 38.52 13.23
N PHE A 28 12.70 38.23 13.39
CA PHE A 28 13.34 37.04 12.83
C PHE A 28 13.00 35.75 13.62
N VAL A 29 12.76 35.85 14.93
CA VAL A 29 12.31 34.72 15.75
C VAL A 29 10.84 34.38 15.49
N ALA A 30 9.99 35.39 15.21
CA ALA A 30 8.58 35.17 14.89
C ALA A 30 8.35 34.51 13.50
N SER A 31 9.22 34.79 12.52
CA SER A 31 9.16 34.16 11.20
C SER A 31 9.66 32.70 11.20
N LEU A 32 10.59 32.34 12.09
CA LEU A 32 11.06 30.96 12.27
C LEU A 32 10.02 30.06 12.95
N LEU A 33 9.20 30.59 13.87
CA LEU A 33 8.11 29.84 14.50
C LEU A 33 6.93 29.56 13.56
N SER A 34 6.79 30.34 12.49
CA SER A 34 5.72 30.14 11.49
C SER A 34 6.06 29.08 10.44
N LEU A 35 7.31 28.60 10.38
CA LEU A 35 7.74 27.52 9.47
C LEU A 35 7.57 26.11 10.08
N ALA A 36 7.24 26.00 11.37
CA ALA A 36 7.10 24.74 12.09
C ALA A 36 5.68 24.14 12.06
N ALA A 37 4.81 24.63 11.16
CA ALA A 37 3.47 24.10 10.96
C ALA A 37 3.30 23.35 9.63
N SER A 38 4.39 22.78 9.09
CA SER A 38 4.27 21.69 8.11
C SER A 38 3.57 20.55 8.83
N GLY A 39 2.27 20.34 8.56
CA GLY A 39 1.49 19.27 9.16
C GLY A 39 2.28 17.96 9.13
N GLN A 40 2.54 17.40 10.30
CA GLN A 40 3.27 16.14 10.42
C GLN A 40 2.44 15.06 9.71
N SER A 41 2.98 14.51 8.62
CA SER A 41 2.33 13.46 7.86
C SER A 41 3.15 12.18 7.90
N ILE A 42 2.48 11.05 8.08
CA ILE A 42 3.06 9.72 7.98
C ILE A 42 2.80 9.17 6.58
N VAL A 43 3.83 8.65 5.92
CA VAL A 43 3.71 7.93 4.66
C VAL A 43 3.57 6.43 4.94
N VAL A 44 2.50 5.84 4.43
CA VAL A 44 2.22 4.41 4.55
C VAL A 44 2.33 3.77 3.16
N ALA A 45 3.29 2.86 2.99
CA ALA A 45 3.34 1.98 1.82
C ALA A 45 2.40 0.79 2.07
N SER A 46 1.40 0.60 1.22
CA SER A 46 0.43 -0.49 1.36
C SER A 46 0.13 -1.18 0.03
N THR A 47 -0.75 -2.18 0.06
CA THR A 47 -1.14 -2.92 -1.14
C THR A 47 -2.41 -2.34 -1.76
N THR A 48 -2.53 -2.48 -3.09
CA THR A 48 -3.75 -2.10 -3.81
C THR A 48 -4.99 -2.84 -3.33
N SER A 49 -4.88 -4.10 -2.89
CA SER A 49 -6.03 -4.83 -2.33
C SER A 49 -6.45 -4.31 -0.95
N THR A 50 -5.49 -3.89 -0.11
CA THR A 50 -5.80 -3.22 1.17
C THR A 50 -6.56 -1.92 0.93
N GLU A 51 -6.12 -1.09 -0.01
CA GLU A 51 -6.82 0.15 -0.38
C GLU A 51 -8.24 -0.13 -0.88
N GLN A 52 -8.38 -1.08 -1.82
CA GLN A 52 -9.66 -1.44 -2.42
C GLN A 52 -10.66 -2.10 -1.46
N SER A 53 -10.19 -2.65 -0.34
CA SER A 53 -11.06 -3.14 0.73
C SER A 53 -11.88 -2.03 1.40
N GLY A 54 -11.43 -0.77 1.29
CA GLY A 54 -12.02 0.37 1.98
C GLY A 54 -11.53 0.57 3.42
N LEU A 55 -10.61 -0.26 3.91
CA LEU A 55 -10.09 -0.16 5.28
C LEU A 55 -9.60 1.25 5.64
N PHE A 56 -8.77 1.85 4.79
CA PHE A 56 -8.18 3.16 5.05
C PHE A 56 -9.24 4.28 5.10
N THR A 57 -10.33 4.15 4.34
CA THR A 57 -11.43 5.12 4.39
C THR A 57 -12.11 5.17 5.76
N THR A 58 -12.05 4.07 6.52
CA THR A 58 -12.60 4.00 7.88
C THR A 58 -11.56 4.34 8.94
N LEU A 59 -10.34 3.82 8.80
CA LEU A 59 -9.30 3.92 9.82
C LEU A 59 -8.63 5.30 9.87
N LEU A 60 -8.31 5.89 8.71
CA LEU A 60 -7.53 7.13 8.66
C LEU A 60 -8.26 8.34 9.27
N PRO A 61 -9.59 8.52 9.08
CA PRO A 61 -10.31 9.61 9.76
C PRO A 61 -10.28 9.46 11.30
N ALA A 62 -10.42 8.22 11.80
CA ALA A 62 -10.36 7.94 13.23
C ALA A 62 -8.96 8.18 13.79
N PHE A 63 -7.92 7.75 13.07
CA PHE A 63 -6.53 8.00 13.43
C PHE A 63 -6.22 9.50 13.48
N LYS A 64 -6.58 10.26 12.44
CA LYS A 64 -6.36 11.72 12.39
C LYS A 64 -7.04 12.43 13.55
N LYS A 65 -8.26 12.01 13.92
CA LYS A 65 -8.98 12.58 15.08
C LYS A 65 -8.26 12.31 16.41
N ALA A 66 -7.62 11.15 16.56
CA ALA A 66 -6.95 10.74 17.79
C ALA A 66 -5.51 11.28 17.91
N SER A 67 -4.75 11.32 16.83
CA SER A 67 -3.33 11.70 16.83
C SER A 67 -3.07 13.13 16.36
N GLY A 68 -3.99 13.72 15.58
CA GLY A 68 -3.78 15.00 14.89
C GLY A 68 -2.88 14.90 13.65
N LEU A 69 -2.41 13.69 13.30
CA LEU A 69 -1.48 13.47 12.18
C LEU A 69 -2.21 13.16 10.89
N ASP A 70 -1.67 13.66 9.78
CA ASP A 70 -2.11 13.28 8.45
C ASP A 70 -1.42 11.98 8.00
N VAL A 71 -2.11 11.18 7.18
CA VAL A 71 -1.56 9.92 6.65
C VAL A 71 -1.69 9.93 5.13
N LYS A 72 -0.59 9.67 4.44
CA LYS A 72 -0.53 9.53 2.99
C LYS A 72 -0.30 8.07 2.64
N VAL A 73 -1.30 7.42 2.06
CA VAL A 73 -1.20 6.02 1.63
C VAL A 73 -0.73 5.96 0.18
N VAL A 74 0.29 5.14 -0.06
CA VAL A 74 0.75 4.79 -1.42
C VAL A 74 0.46 3.31 -1.64
N ALA A 75 -0.54 3.04 -2.47
CA ALA A 75 -1.02 1.69 -2.75
C ALA A 75 -0.29 1.08 -3.96
N LEU A 76 0.48 0.02 -3.74
CA LEU A 76 1.36 -0.63 -4.72
C LEU A 76 1.14 -2.15 -4.74
N GLY A 77 1.86 -2.90 -5.59
CA GLY A 77 2.04 -4.33 -5.39
C GLY A 77 2.87 -4.61 -4.14
N THR A 78 2.71 -5.79 -3.50
CA THR A 78 3.42 -6.14 -2.25
C THR A 78 4.93 -5.95 -2.35
N GLY A 79 5.56 -6.45 -3.41
CA GLY A 79 7.02 -6.29 -3.62
C GLY A 79 7.42 -4.82 -3.76
N GLN A 80 6.65 -4.04 -4.51
CA GLN A 80 6.90 -2.60 -4.70
C GLN A 80 6.74 -1.81 -3.38
N ALA A 81 5.75 -2.16 -2.56
CA ALA A 81 5.55 -1.55 -1.24
C ALA A 81 6.72 -1.88 -0.30
N ILE A 82 7.19 -3.13 -0.31
CA ILE A 82 8.37 -3.56 0.46
C ILE A 82 9.61 -2.82 -0.02
N ASP A 83 9.84 -2.73 -1.32
CA ASP A 83 11.00 -2.02 -1.87
C ASP A 83 10.97 -0.53 -1.54
N MET A 84 9.78 0.08 -1.51
CA MET A 84 9.59 1.46 -1.04
C MET A 84 9.98 1.62 0.44
N GLY A 85 9.56 0.68 1.30
CA GLY A 85 9.96 0.66 2.70
C GLY A 85 11.47 0.50 2.87
N ARG A 86 12.10 -0.41 2.12
CA ARG A 86 13.56 -0.64 2.16
C ARG A 86 14.37 0.59 1.77
N ARG A 87 13.87 1.43 0.85
CA ARG A 87 14.51 2.68 0.45
C ARG A 87 14.32 3.82 1.46
N GLY A 88 13.45 3.65 2.45
CA GLY A 88 13.08 4.71 3.39
C GLY A 88 12.13 5.75 2.81
N ASP A 89 11.46 5.43 1.69
CA ASP A 89 10.48 6.32 1.05
C ASP A 89 9.14 6.32 1.81
N ALA A 90 8.93 5.38 2.73
CA ALA A 90 7.74 5.25 3.57
C ALA A 90 8.12 5.04 5.04
N ASP A 91 7.33 5.63 5.95
CA ASP A 91 7.53 5.51 7.40
C ASP A 91 6.96 4.20 7.96
N VAL A 92 5.88 3.70 7.33
CA VAL A 92 5.18 2.48 7.75
C VAL A 92 4.93 1.59 6.54
N LEU A 93 5.24 0.31 6.70
CA LEU A 93 4.85 -0.75 5.76
C LEU A 93 3.59 -1.44 6.28
N PHE A 94 2.53 -1.46 5.47
CA PHE A 94 1.25 -2.07 5.81
C PHE A 94 0.84 -3.04 4.70
N VAL A 95 1.36 -4.27 4.76
CA VAL A 95 1.16 -5.34 3.76
C VAL A 95 0.58 -6.59 4.42
N HIS A 96 0.38 -7.67 3.64
CA HIS A 96 -0.26 -8.92 4.08
C HIS A 96 0.44 -10.18 3.55
N ASP A 97 1.76 -10.12 3.42
CA ASP A 97 2.60 -11.27 3.05
C ASP A 97 3.59 -11.56 4.18
N LYS A 98 3.20 -12.45 5.09
CA LYS A 98 3.94 -12.75 6.31
C LYS A 98 5.40 -13.15 6.03
N LEU A 99 5.64 -14.00 5.03
CA LEU A 99 6.99 -14.47 4.72
C LEU A 99 7.87 -13.30 4.25
N ALA A 100 7.32 -12.41 3.43
CA ALA A 100 8.05 -11.25 2.96
C ALA A 100 8.26 -10.21 4.09
N GLU A 101 7.26 -10.01 4.96
CA GLU A 101 7.34 -9.12 6.13
C GLU A 101 8.41 -9.55 7.13
N GLU A 102 8.43 -10.84 7.49
CA GLU A 102 9.42 -11.42 8.42
C GLU A 102 10.83 -11.22 7.89
N LYS A 103 11.04 -11.48 6.59
CA LYS A 103 12.33 -11.24 5.93
C LYS A 103 12.78 -9.78 5.98
N VAL A 104 11.86 -8.81 5.82
CA VAL A 104 12.18 -7.37 5.91
C VAL A 104 12.64 -6.98 7.32
N VAL A 105 12.05 -7.58 8.36
CA VAL A 105 12.47 -7.37 9.75
C VAL A 105 13.82 -8.04 10.02
N GLU A 106 14.01 -9.28 9.57
CA GLU A 106 15.27 -10.03 9.72
C GLU A 106 16.45 -9.32 9.05
N GLU A 107 16.23 -8.71 7.89
CA GLU A 107 17.24 -7.92 7.16
C GLU A 107 17.50 -6.54 7.79
N GLY A 108 16.75 -6.15 8.83
CA GLY A 108 16.95 -4.89 9.57
C GLY A 108 16.34 -3.66 8.91
N PHE A 109 15.51 -3.81 7.87
CA PHE A 109 14.82 -2.70 7.21
C PHE A 109 13.55 -2.24 7.92
N ALA A 110 13.03 -3.05 8.85
CA ALA A 110 11.89 -2.70 9.70
C ALA A 110 12.18 -3.04 11.16
N VAL A 111 11.78 -2.15 12.08
CA VAL A 111 12.04 -2.31 13.52
C VAL A 111 11.29 -3.50 14.11
N LYS A 112 10.02 -3.66 13.75
CA LYS A 112 9.15 -4.71 14.29
C LYS A 112 7.91 -4.90 13.41
N ARG A 113 7.47 -6.15 13.32
CA ARG A 113 6.18 -6.54 12.72
C ARG A 113 5.07 -6.54 13.76
N TYR A 114 3.93 -5.95 13.42
CA TYR A 114 2.71 -5.99 14.23
C TYR A 114 1.56 -6.58 13.41
N GLU A 115 0.90 -7.60 13.97
CA GLU A 115 -0.29 -8.18 13.35
C GLU A 115 -1.49 -7.29 13.67
N VAL A 116 -2.13 -6.76 12.63
CA VAL A 116 -3.30 -5.87 12.77
C VAL A 116 -4.58 -6.59 12.37
N MET A 117 -4.52 -7.41 11.33
CA MET A 117 -5.65 -8.15 10.78
C MET A 117 -5.16 -9.28 9.88
N TYR A 118 -6.04 -10.23 9.59
CA TYR A 118 -5.86 -11.23 8.55
C TYR A 118 -6.96 -11.05 7.51
N ASN A 119 -6.63 -11.38 6.27
CA ASN A 119 -7.61 -11.50 5.20
C ASN A 119 -7.51 -12.91 4.62
N ASP A 120 -8.62 -13.44 4.14
CA ASP A 120 -8.68 -14.72 3.46
C ASP A 120 -9.02 -14.54 1.97
N PHE A 121 -8.60 -15.53 1.19
CA PHE A 121 -8.98 -15.63 -0.22
C PHE A 121 -10.24 -16.48 -0.35
N VAL A 122 -11.16 -16.03 -1.19
CA VAL A 122 -12.40 -16.72 -1.52
C VAL A 122 -12.44 -17.06 -2.99
N LEU A 123 -13.02 -18.21 -3.32
CA LEU A 123 -13.40 -18.51 -4.70
C LEU A 123 -14.78 -17.93 -4.95
N ILE A 124 -14.86 -17.06 -5.94
CA ILE A 124 -16.11 -16.47 -6.42
C ILE A 124 -16.46 -17.11 -7.75
N GLY A 125 -17.74 -17.34 -7.99
CA GLY A 125 -18.24 -17.83 -9.27
C GLY A 125 -19.76 -17.67 -9.38
N PRO A 126 -20.37 -18.17 -10.48
CA PRO A 126 -21.80 -18.07 -10.71
C PRO A 126 -22.61 -18.71 -9.59
N LYS A 127 -23.71 -18.08 -9.20
CA LYS A 127 -24.65 -18.64 -8.20
C LYS A 127 -25.19 -20.01 -8.58
N ALA A 128 -25.38 -20.27 -9.88
CA ALA A 128 -25.80 -21.57 -10.40
C ALA A 128 -24.73 -22.66 -10.25
N ASP A 129 -23.45 -22.28 -10.09
CA ASP A 129 -22.28 -23.15 -9.92
C ASP A 129 -22.31 -24.40 -10.81
N PRO A 130 -22.24 -24.25 -12.15
CA PRO A 130 -22.36 -25.37 -13.08
C PRO A 130 -21.29 -26.45 -12.89
N LEU A 131 -20.12 -26.09 -12.36
CA LEU A 131 -19.01 -27.00 -12.09
C LEU A 131 -19.04 -27.60 -10.68
N LYS A 132 -20.05 -27.27 -9.87
CA LYS A 132 -20.23 -27.75 -8.50
C LYS A 132 -18.97 -27.51 -7.63
N ALA A 133 -18.32 -26.36 -7.84
CA ALA A 133 -17.09 -25.97 -7.18
C ALA A 133 -17.31 -25.54 -5.72
N ARG A 134 -18.56 -25.27 -5.30
CA ARG A 134 -18.89 -24.90 -3.92
C ARG A 134 -18.43 -25.95 -2.90
N GLY A 135 -17.83 -25.49 -1.80
CA GLY A 135 -17.31 -26.35 -0.74
C GLY A 135 -16.48 -25.59 0.28
N ASN A 136 -15.71 -26.33 1.08
CA ASN A 136 -14.81 -25.77 2.12
C ASN A 136 -13.32 -25.90 1.76
N ASP A 137 -13.01 -26.47 0.58
CA ASP A 137 -11.64 -26.72 0.14
C ASP A 137 -11.41 -26.08 -1.23
N ILE A 138 -10.53 -25.07 -1.24
CA ILE A 138 -10.17 -24.33 -2.45
C ILE A 138 -9.47 -25.22 -3.47
N VAL A 139 -8.69 -26.20 -3.03
CA VAL A 139 -7.94 -27.09 -3.91
C VAL A 139 -8.90 -27.98 -4.69
N GLU A 140 -9.87 -28.58 -4.02
CA GLU A 140 -10.91 -29.39 -4.66
C GLU A 140 -11.81 -28.58 -5.59
N ALA A 141 -12.12 -27.34 -5.21
CA ALA A 141 -12.89 -26.44 -6.06
C ALA A 141 -12.14 -26.09 -7.36
N LEU A 142 -10.86 -25.74 -7.26
CA LEU A 142 -10.01 -25.45 -8.42
C LEU A 142 -9.82 -26.67 -9.32
N LYS A 143 -9.67 -27.88 -8.76
CA LYS A 143 -9.65 -29.12 -9.55
C LYS A 143 -10.91 -29.29 -10.40
N LYS A 144 -12.08 -29.01 -9.85
CA LYS A 144 -13.36 -29.06 -10.59
C LYS A 144 -13.43 -27.99 -11.68
N VAL A 145 -12.96 -26.78 -11.40
CA VAL A 145 -12.88 -25.70 -12.38
C VAL A 145 -11.98 -26.09 -13.55
N ALA A 146 -10.79 -26.61 -13.27
CA ALA A 146 -9.85 -27.09 -14.29
C ALA A 146 -10.42 -28.26 -15.10
N ALA A 147 -10.97 -29.28 -14.44
CA ALA A 147 -11.54 -30.46 -15.09
C ALA A 147 -12.73 -30.11 -16.01
N GLY A 148 -13.51 -29.10 -15.63
CA GLY A 148 -14.64 -28.59 -16.43
C GLY A 148 -14.25 -27.57 -17.51
N ASN A 149 -12.97 -27.19 -17.63
CA ASN A 149 -12.50 -26.04 -18.43
C ASN A 149 -13.37 -24.80 -18.19
N GLY A 150 -13.66 -24.52 -16.91
CA GLY A 150 -14.50 -23.39 -16.52
C GLY A 150 -13.86 -22.06 -16.86
N ASP A 151 -14.69 -21.09 -17.26
CA ASP A 151 -14.21 -19.72 -17.44
C ASP A 151 -13.67 -19.20 -16.09
N PHE A 152 -12.38 -18.95 -16.02
CA PHE A 152 -11.67 -18.46 -14.85
C PHE A 152 -10.90 -17.19 -15.21
N VAL A 153 -11.17 -16.11 -14.48
CA VAL A 153 -10.47 -14.83 -14.65
C VAL A 153 -9.31 -14.77 -13.66
N SER A 154 -8.10 -14.79 -14.20
CA SER A 154 -6.89 -14.52 -13.44
C SER A 154 -6.52 -13.05 -13.51
N ARG A 155 -5.99 -12.54 -12.40
CA ARG A 155 -5.40 -11.19 -12.33
C ARG A 155 -4.24 -11.05 -13.32
N GLY A 156 -3.37 -12.06 -13.41
CA GLY A 156 -2.20 -12.06 -14.31
C GLY A 156 -1.22 -10.89 -14.13
N ASP A 157 -1.29 -10.15 -13.03
CA ASP A 157 -0.63 -8.85 -12.84
C ASP A 157 0.60 -8.91 -11.92
N LYS A 158 1.05 -10.13 -11.57
CA LYS A 158 2.17 -10.39 -10.61
C LYS A 158 1.92 -9.83 -9.20
N SER A 159 0.68 -9.56 -8.83
CA SER A 159 0.30 -9.16 -7.48
C SER A 159 0.35 -10.32 -6.47
N GLY A 160 0.19 -10.01 -5.18
CA GLY A 160 0.05 -11.00 -4.12
C GLY A 160 -1.14 -11.96 -4.34
N THR A 161 -2.29 -11.46 -4.81
CA THR A 161 -3.45 -12.30 -5.15
C THR A 161 -3.14 -13.24 -6.31
N HIS A 162 -2.45 -12.76 -7.35
CA HIS A 162 -2.01 -13.62 -8.46
C HIS A 162 -1.01 -14.68 -7.97
N ALA A 163 -0.06 -14.31 -7.12
CA ALA A 163 0.85 -15.28 -6.52
C ALA A 163 0.12 -16.32 -5.65
N ALA A 164 -0.92 -15.91 -4.90
CA ALA A 164 -1.77 -16.83 -4.14
C ALA A 164 -2.55 -17.80 -5.04
N GLU A 165 -3.13 -17.27 -6.12
CA GLU A 165 -3.82 -18.04 -7.14
C GLU A 165 -2.92 -19.13 -7.73
N LEU A 166 -1.71 -18.77 -8.18
CA LEU A 166 -0.74 -19.73 -8.72
C LEU A 166 -0.34 -20.81 -7.70
N ARG A 167 -0.19 -20.43 -6.42
CA ARG A 167 0.06 -21.42 -5.35
C ARG A 167 -1.09 -22.41 -5.21
N PHE A 168 -2.34 -21.95 -5.25
CA PHE A 168 -3.50 -22.83 -5.14
C PHE A 168 -3.65 -23.74 -6.38
N TRP A 169 -3.36 -23.23 -7.58
CA TRP A 169 -3.30 -24.06 -8.78
C TRP A 169 -2.26 -25.18 -8.68
N ARG A 170 -1.08 -24.88 -8.15
CA ARG A 170 -0.05 -25.89 -7.91
C ARG A 170 -0.50 -26.96 -6.92
N LEU A 171 -1.16 -26.56 -5.83
CA LEU A 171 -1.75 -27.50 -4.87
C LEU A 171 -2.88 -28.34 -5.49
N ALA A 172 -3.60 -27.79 -6.48
CA ALA A 172 -4.60 -28.51 -7.27
C ALA A 172 -3.99 -29.47 -8.31
N GLY A 173 -2.66 -29.56 -8.42
CA GLY A 173 -1.95 -30.45 -9.35
C GLY A 173 -1.74 -29.84 -10.73
N VAL A 174 -1.90 -28.52 -10.87
CA VAL A 174 -1.63 -27.78 -12.11
C VAL A 174 -0.25 -27.14 -12.00
N ASP A 175 0.71 -27.62 -12.77
CA ASP A 175 2.05 -27.03 -12.81
C ASP A 175 2.01 -25.56 -13.27
N ASP A 176 2.92 -24.72 -12.76
CA ASP A 176 2.99 -23.29 -13.12
C ASP A 176 3.08 -23.05 -14.64
N ASN A 177 3.83 -23.90 -15.34
CA ASN A 177 3.97 -23.85 -16.80
C ASN A 177 2.69 -24.27 -17.54
N ALA A 178 1.81 -24.99 -16.85
CA ALA A 178 0.52 -25.47 -17.35
C ALA A 178 -0.66 -24.58 -16.96
N VAL A 179 -0.51 -23.62 -16.03
CA VAL A 179 -1.61 -22.71 -15.65
C VAL A 179 -2.09 -21.88 -16.85
N GLY A 180 -1.17 -21.34 -17.65
CA GLY A 180 -1.49 -20.68 -18.92
C GLY A 180 -2.01 -21.64 -20.01
N SER A 181 -1.97 -22.95 -19.73
CA SER A 181 -2.43 -24.04 -20.60
C SER A 181 -3.64 -24.79 -20.01
N LEU A 182 -4.33 -24.22 -19.00
CA LEU A 182 -5.56 -24.76 -18.38
C LEU A 182 -6.77 -24.83 -19.34
N GLY A 183 -6.54 -24.70 -20.64
CA GLY A 183 -7.56 -24.62 -21.67
C GLY A 183 -8.00 -23.18 -21.93
N THR A 184 -9.03 -23.05 -22.75
CA THR A 184 -9.59 -21.75 -23.16
C THR A 184 -10.35 -21.03 -22.04
N GLY A 185 -10.67 -21.72 -20.95
CA GLY A 185 -11.37 -21.16 -19.79
C GLY A 185 -10.51 -20.20 -18.98
N TYR A 186 -9.20 -20.42 -18.90
CA TYR A 186 -8.31 -19.57 -18.11
C TYR A 186 -7.93 -18.28 -18.87
N LYS A 187 -8.30 -17.12 -18.30
CA LYS A 187 -8.12 -15.80 -18.92
C LYS A 187 -7.40 -14.86 -17.96
N ALA A 188 -6.14 -14.55 -18.27
CA ALA A 188 -5.36 -13.57 -17.51
C ALA A 188 -5.61 -12.15 -18.05
N CYS A 189 -6.14 -11.25 -17.20
CA CYS A 189 -6.45 -9.88 -17.62
C CYS A 189 -5.27 -8.91 -17.51
N GLY A 190 -4.20 -9.26 -16.78
CA GLY A 190 -3.08 -8.35 -16.48
C GLY A 190 -3.52 -7.11 -15.70
N CYS A 191 -4.57 -7.24 -14.88
CA CYS A 191 -5.32 -6.12 -14.32
C CYS A 191 -5.49 -6.26 -12.79
N GLY A 192 -5.82 -5.14 -12.13
CA GLY A 192 -6.12 -5.14 -10.69
C GLY A 192 -7.43 -5.87 -10.34
N MET A 193 -7.71 -6.01 -9.04
CA MET A 193 -8.85 -6.82 -8.56
C MET A 193 -10.22 -6.27 -8.99
N GLY A 194 -10.44 -4.96 -8.92
CA GLY A 194 -11.70 -4.34 -9.34
C GLY A 194 -12.08 -4.67 -10.80
N PRO A 195 -11.20 -4.40 -11.78
CA PRO A 195 -11.43 -4.80 -13.17
C PRO A 195 -11.62 -6.31 -13.35
N ALA A 196 -10.81 -7.15 -12.70
CA ALA A 196 -10.95 -8.61 -12.78
C ALA A 196 -12.33 -9.10 -12.27
N LEU A 197 -12.83 -8.54 -11.16
CA LEU A 197 -14.17 -8.83 -10.65
C LEU A 197 -15.28 -8.37 -11.60
N ASN A 198 -15.12 -7.21 -12.26
CA ASN A 198 -16.08 -6.75 -13.26
C ASN A 198 -16.13 -7.68 -14.48
N ILE A 199 -14.96 -8.11 -14.98
CA ILE A 199 -14.88 -9.10 -16.06
C ILE A 199 -15.62 -10.35 -15.63
N ALA A 200 -15.24 -10.96 -14.49
CA ALA A 200 -15.88 -12.17 -13.98
C ALA A 200 -17.40 -12.02 -13.81
N SER A 201 -17.87 -10.87 -13.31
CA SER A 201 -19.30 -10.59 -13.14
C SER A 201 -20.04 -10.49 -14.46
N SER A 202 -19.40 -9.95 -15.50
CA SER A 202 -20.02 -9.81 -16.83
C SER A 202 -20.02 -11.11 -17.64
N THR A 203 -19.03 -11.97 -17.42
CA THR A 203 -18.87 -13.23 -18.17
C THR A 203 -19.39 -14.44 -17.41
N GLY A 204 -19.82 -14.28 -16.15
CA GLY A 204 -20.22 -15.40 -15.30
C GLY A 204 -19.05 -16.36 -15.03
N SER A 205 -17.87 -15.80 -14.79
CA SER A 205 -16.64 -16.58 -14.62
C SER A 205 -16.27 -16.75 -13.15
N TYR A 206 -15.47 -17.79 -12.89
CA TYR A 206 -14.80 -18.01 -11.62
C TYR A 206 -13.64 -17.03 -11.45
N VAL A 207 -13.35 -16.61 -10.22
CA VAL A 207 -12.25 -15.70 -9.90
C VAL A 207 -11.83 -15.88 -8.44
N LEU A 208 -10.52 -15.83 -8.17
CA LEU A 208 -10.00 -15.77 -6.80
C LEU A 208 -9.89 -14.31 -6.35
N ALA A 209 -10.42 -13.99 -5.19
CA ALA A 209 -10.30 -12.64 -4.63
C ALA A 209 -10.14 -12.63 -3.12
N ASP A 210 -9.57 -11.53 -2.62
CA ASP A 210 -9.59 -11.15 -1.21
C ASP A 210 -11.04 -10.93 -0.72
N ARG A 211 -11.44 -11.53 0.42
CA ARG A 211 -12.81 -11.38 0.95
C ARG A 211 -13.17 -9.93 1.23
N GLY A 212 -12.26 -9.14 1.79
CA GLY A 212 -12.48 -7.71 2.01
C GLY A 212 -12.83 -6.96 0.72
N THR A 213 -12.10 -7.23 -0.37
CA THR A 213 -12.37 -6.63 -1.69
C THR A 213 -13.74 -7.06 -2.22
N TRP A 214 -14.09 -8.34 -2.10
CA TRP A 214 -15.42 -8.83 -2.48
C TRP A 214 -16.55 -8.17 -1.68
N LEU A 215 -16.37 -8.02 -0.37
CA LEU A 215 -17.36 -7.39 0.51
C LEU A 215 -17.59 -5.92 0.14
N ASN A 216 -16.54 -5.21 -0.28
CA ASN A 216 -16.66 -3.83 -0.73
C ASN A 216 -17.17 -3.70 -2.18
N PHE A 217 -16.93 -4.71 -3.02
CA PHE A 217 -17.33 -4.73 -4.42
C PHE A 217 -18.85 -4.70 -4.61
N LYS A 218 -19.34 -3.71 -5.37
CA LYS A 218 -20.78 -3.45 -5.55
C LYS A 218 -21.37 -4.16 -6.76
N ASN A 219 -20.63 -4.29 -7.86
CA ASN A 219 -21.13 -4.83 -9.12
C ASN A 219 -21.02 -6.37 -9.18
N ARG A 220 -21.72 -7.08 -8.27
CA ARG A 220 -21.56 -8.52 -8.09
C ARG A 220 -22.26 -9.38 -9.16
N GLY A 221 -23.25 -8.82 -9.86
CA GLY A 221 -24.10 -9.58 -10.77
C GLY A 221 -24.67 -10.83 -10.09
N ASP A 222 -24.60 -11.96 -10.79
CA ASP A 222 -25.01 -13.28 -10.29
C ASP A 222 -23.87 -14.05 -9.59
N LEU A 223 -22.76 -13.39 -9.26
CA LEU A 223 -21.65 -14.04 -8.58
C LEU A 223 -21.86 -14.14 -7.08
N THR A 224 -21.31 -15.20 -6.49
CA THR A 224 -21.31 -15.46 -5.05
C THR A 224 -20.00 -16.12 -4.63
N VAL A 225 -19.68 -16.02 -3.34
CA VAL A 225 -18.66 -16.87 -2.72
C VAL A 225 -19.10 -18.34 -2.78
N LEU A 226 -18.20 -19.20 -3.25
CA LEU A 226 -18.36 -20.64 -3.38
C LEU A 226 -17.50 -21.40 -2.37
N VAL A 227 -16.32 -20.87 -2.04
CA VAL A 227 -15.39 -21.35 -1.01
C VAL A 227 -14.92 -20.16 -0.20
#